data_AF-A0A366KB08-F1
#
_entry.id   AF-A0A366KB08-F1
#
_cell.length_a   1.000
_cell.length_b   1.000
_cell.length_c   1.000
_cell.angle_alpha   90.00
_cell.angle_beta   90.00
_cell.angle_gamma   90.00
#
_symmetry.space_group_name_H-M   'P 1'
#
loop_
_entity.id
_entity.type
_entity.pdbx_description
1 polymer ?
#
loop_
_entity_poly.entity_id
_entity_poly.type
_entity_poly.pdbx_seq_one_letter_code
_entity_poly.pdbx_strand_id
1 'polypeptide(L)' 'MLEADSRQATIDLAYQGSMNGSAVNLSIVYRLTWSQGDWKLRSEQTQPVSSSILSSFAGYTEWKEQD' A
#
# COMPACT_ATOMS: atom_id res chain seq x y z
N MET A 1 -11.45 -14.00 27.61
CA MET A 1 -11.82 -13.79 26.21
C MET A 1 -10.85 -12.76 25.68
N LEU A 2 -9.90 -13.18 24.86
CA LEU A 2 -8.88 -12.27 24.31
C LEU A 2 -9.55 -11.52 23.16
N GLU A 3 -9.66 -10.20 23.31
CA GLU A 3 -10.39 -9.35 22.37
C GLU A 3 -9.75 -9.39 20.98
N ALA A 4 -10.60 -9.25 19.96
CA ALA A 4 -10.19 -9.20 18.57
C ALA A 4 -9.14 -8.10 18.38
N ASP A 5 -7.89 -8.52 18.17
CA ASP A 5 -6.75 -7.68 17.85
C ASP A 5 -6.97 -7.12 16.43
N SER A 6 -7.84 -6.12 16.32
CA SER A 6 -8.25 -5.48 15.06
C SER A 6 -7.15 -4.54 14.56
N ARG A 7 -5.95 -5.10 14.37
CA ARG A 7 -4.79 -4.37 13.86
C ARG A 7 -5.10 -3.90 12.46
N GLN A 8 -4.93 -2.61 12.23
CA GLN A 8 -5.07 -1.98 10.93
C GLN A 8 -3.72 -1.43 10.51
N ALA A 9 -3.43 -1.48 9.21
CA ALA A 9 -2.21 -0.91 8.65
C ALA A 9 -2.55 -0.14 7.37
N THR A 10 -1.73 0.89 7.10
CA THR A 10 -1.71 1.58 5.81
C THR A 10 -0.31 1.44 5.26
N ILE A 11 -0.19 0.94 4.03
CA ILE A 11 1.08 0.81 3.32
C ILE A 11 1.02 1.71 2.09
N ASP A 12 2.01 2.59 1.92
CA ASP A 12 2.26 3.33 0.67
C ASP A 12 3.46 2.70 -0.04
N LEU A 13 3.26 2.33 -1.31
CA LEU A 13 4.28 1.77 -2.17
C LEU A 13 4.48 2.68 -3.38
N ALA A 14 5.72 3.13 -3.60
CA ALA A 14 6.16 3.67 -4.86
C ALA A 14 6.69 2.55 -5.77
N TYR A 15 6.24 2.52 -7.02
CA TYR A 15 6.60 1.51 -8.01
C TYR A 15 6.96 2.17 -9.34
N GLN A 16 8.17 1.89 -9.86
CA GLN A 16 8.57 2.27 -11.21
C GLN A 16 8.54 1.04 -12.11
N GLY A 17 7.86 1.15 -13.24
CA GLY A 17 7.71 0.07 -14.20
C GLY A 17 7.28 0.55 -15.56
N SER A 18 6.66 -0.35 -16.33
CA SER A 18 6.12 -0.03 -17.66
C SER A 18 4.65 -0.42 -17.78
N MET A 19 3.86 0.43 -18.43
CA MET A 19 2.47 0.18 -18.77
C MET A 19 2.23 0.63 -20.20
N ASN A 20 1.65 -0.24 -21.04
CA ASN A 20 1.47 0.01 -22.48
C ASN A 20 2.76 0.47 -23.20
N GLY A 21 3.91 -0.10 -22.82
CA GLY A 21 5.21 0.22 -23.41
C GLY A 21 5.82 1.55 -22.94
N SER A 22 5.14 2.32 -22.08
CA SER A 22 5.65 3.58 -21.51
C SER A 22 6.10 3.38 -20.07
N ALA A 23 7.21 4.02 -19.68
CA ALA A 23 7.64 4.05 -18.29
C ALA A 23 6.62 4.82 -17.43
N VAL A 24 6.27 4.28 -16.27
CA VAL A 24 5.35 4.90 -15.31
C VAL A 24 5.92 4.82 -13.91
N ASN A 25 5.75 5.90 -13.16
CA ASN A 25 5.93 5.93 -11.72
C ASN A 25 4.54 5.88 -11.09
N LEU A 26 4.30 4.96 -10.17
CA LEU A 26 3.00 4.73 -9.56
C LEU A 26 3.15 4.80 -8.03
N SER A 27 2.24 5.50 -7.36
CA SER A 27 2.01 5.31 -5.92
C SER A 27 0.77 4.44 -5.75
N ILE A 28 0.85 3.50 -4.80
CA ILE A 28 -0.28 2.66 -4.40
C ILE A 28 -0.37 2.64 -2.88
N VAL A 29 -1.53 3.04 -2.36
CA VAL A 29 -1.85 2.97 -0.93
C VAL A 29 -2.82 1.81 -0.68
N TYR A 30 -2.40 0.88 0.17
CA TYR A 30 -3.18 -0.26 0.63
C TYR A 30 -3.69 -0.02 2.05
N ARG A 31 -4.99 -0.25 2.27
CA ARG A 31 -5.62 -0.22 3.60
C ARG A 31 -5.91 -1.66 4.03
N LEU A 32 -5.25 -2.09 5.11
CA LEU A 32 -5.18 -3.49 5.53
C LEU A 32 -5.76 -3.71 6.93
N THR A 33 -6.28 -4.92 7.15
CA THR A 33 -6.72 -5.43 8.44
C THR A 33 -6.06 -6.78 8.71
N TRP A 34 -5.64 -7.03 9.95
CA TRP A 34 -5.13 -8.34 10.33
C TRP A 34 -6.29 -9.29 10.56
N SER A 35 -6.32 -10.39 9.80
CA SER A 35 -7.36 -11.39 9.90
C SER A 35 -6.82 -12.76 9.57
N GLN A 36 -7.12 -13.74 10.42
CA GLN A 36 -6.70 -15.14 10.23
C GLN A 36 -5.19 -15.31 10.05
N GLY A 37 -4.38 -14.50 10.74
CA GLY A 37 -2.92 -14.60 10.70
C GLY A 37 -2.26 -13.94 9.49
N ASP A 38 -2.99 -13.09 8.76
CA ASP A 38 -2.50 -12.42 7.56
C ASP A 38 -3.07 -10.99 7.43
N TRP A 39 -2.36 -10.14 6.68
CA TRP A 39 -2.86 -8.81 6.32
C TRP A 39 -3.77 -8.93 5.10
N LYS A 40 -5.06 -8.64 5.30
CA LYS A 40 -6.08 -8.64 4.24
C LYS A 40 -6.42 -7.22 3.83
N LEU A 41 -6.80 -7.02 2.57
CA LEU A 41 -7.45 -5.78 2.14
C LEU A 41 -8.73 -5.55 2.93
N ARG A 42 -8.95 -4.30 3.33
CA ARG A 42 -10.19 -3.86 3.97
C ARG A 42 -11.34 -3.73 2.97
N SER A 43 -11.78 -4.85 2.41
CA SER A 43 -12.81 -4.88 1.36
C SER A 43 -14.15 -4.26 1.75
N GLU A 44 -14.40 -4.07 3.05
CA GLU A 44 -15.55 -3.34 3.56
C GLU A 44 -15.47 -1.82 3.33
N GLN A 45 -14.28 -1.27 3.03
CA GLN A 45 -14.12 0.11 2.62
C GLN A 45 -14.40 0.28 1.13
N THR A 46 -15.00 1.42 0.76
CA THR A 46 -15.29 1.75 -0.65
C THR A 46 -14.04 1.81 -1.53
N GLN A 47 -12.88 2.15 -0.95
CA GLN A 47 -11.61 2.24 -1.65
C GLN A 47 -10.46 1.65 -0.82
N PRO A 48 -10.34 0.31 -0.77
CA PRO A 48 -9.31 -0.37 0.02
C PRO A 48 -7.90 -0.24 -0.60
N VAL A 49 -7.86 0.12 -1.89
CA VAL A 49 -6.66 0.44 -2.64
C VAL A 49 -6.90 1.73 -3.39
N SER A 50 -5.96 2.67 -3.30
CA SER A 50 -5.92 3.88 -4.12
C SER A 50 -4.58 3.97 -4.81
N SER A 51 -4.56 4.41 -6.07
CA SER A 51 -3.32 4.56 -6.83
C SER A 51 -3.29 5.88 -7.61
N SER A 52 -2.09 6.35 -7.92
CA SER A 52 -1.87 7.57 -8.70
C SER A 52 -0.58 7.49 -9.50
N ILE A 53 -0.64 7.88 -10.77
CA ILE A 53 0.55 8.00 -11.62
C ILE A 53 1.28 9.28 -11.23
N LEU A 54 2.57 9.16 -10.95
CA LEU A 54 3.45 10.25 -10.57
C LEU A 54 4.35 10.64 -11.75
N SER A 55 4.72 11.91 -11.83
CA SER A 55 5.74 12.36 -12.78
C SER A 55 7.16 11.96 -12.33
N SER A 56 7.40 11.87 -11.02
CA SER A 56 8.67 11.42 -10.42
C SER A 56 8.46 10.97 -8.97
N PHE A 57 9.47 10.35 -8.35
CA PHE A 57 9.49 10.03 -6.91
C PHE A 57 10.18 11.10 -6.05
N ALA A 58 10.33 12.32 -6.56
CA ALA A 58 10.92 13.40 -5.77
C ALA A 58 10.09 13.59 -4.48
N GLY A 59 10.74 13.47 -3.32
CA GLY A 59 10.09 13.56 -2.01
C GLY A 59 9.55 12.25 -1.43
N TYR A 60 9.61 11.14 -2.17
CA TYR A 60 9.37 9.82 -1.57
C TYR A 60 10.52 9.44 -0.64
N THR A 61 10.16 9.03 0.58
CA THR A 61 11.10 8.37 1.47
C THR A 61 11.01 6.87 1.18
N GLU A 62 12.06 6.30 0.61
CA GLU A 62 12.15 4.84 0.49
C GLU A 62 12.09 4.23 1.89
N TRP A 63 11.20 3.24 2.07
CA TRP A 63 11.29 2.38 3.24
C TRP A 63 12.58 1.57 3.15
N LYS A 64 13.41 1.69 4.17
CA LYS A 64 14.61 0.87 4.37
C LYS A 64 14.50 0.27 5.75
N GLU A 65 14.79 -1.03 5.85
CA GLU A 65 14.99 -1.66 7.15
C GLU A 65 16.10 -0.87 7.88
N GLN A 66 15.81 -0.41 9.11
CA GLN A 66 16.84 0.20 9.95
C GLN A 66 17.57 -0.95 10.67
N ASP A 67 18.88 -1.02 10.48
CA ASP A 67 19.79 -1.92 11.21
C ASP A 67 19.80 -1.63 12.72
#